data_AF-A0A8H7EL00-F1
#
_entry.id   AF-A0A8H7EL00-F1
#
_cell.length_a   1.000
_cell.length_b   1.000
_cell.length_c   1.000
_cell.angle_alpha   90.00
_cell.angle_beta   90.00
_cell.angle_gamma   90.00
#
_symmetry.space_group_name_H-M   'P 1'
#
loop_
_entity.id
_entity.type
_entity.pdbx_description
1 polymer ?
#
loop_
_entity_poly.entity_id
_entity_poly.type
_entity_poly.pdbx_seq_one_letter_code
_entity_poly.pdbx_strand_id
1 'polypeptide(L)'
;MANVAKPRSMTAGARNVLRSNDSASLWNCTLSPGWTEDEAETLRKALMKFGVGNWAKIIESGCLPGKTNAQMNLQLQRLLGQQSTAEFAGLHIDPKVIGERNSKIQGAHIKRKNNCIVNTGGKLSREELRQRVQKNKELYELPESEWKHIELPKIEDPLLLLESKREAMRRLKRELESVQTKIKKLRSE
;
A
#
# COMPACT_ATOMS: atom_id res chain seq x y z
N MET A 1 32.82 2.58 -40.31
CA MET A 1 31.44 2.59 -39.80
C MET A 1 31.48 2.20 -38.33
N ALA A 2 31.30 3.14 -37.41
CA ALA A 2 31.44 2.91 -35.98
C ALA A 2 30.20 2.19 -35.42
N ASN A 3 30.42 1.04 -34.79
CA ASN A 3 29.40 0.20 -34.20
C ASN A 3 28.90 0.82 -32.88
N VAL A 4 27.82 1.58 -32.93
CA VAL A 4 27.20 2.20 -31.74
C VAL A 4 26.50 1.10 -30.95
N ALA A 5 27.14 0.64 -29.88
CA ALA A 5 26.55 -0.33 -28.95
C ALA A 5 25.26 0.25 -28.35
N LYS A 6 24.13 -0.43 -28.58
CA LYS A 6 22.84 -0.11 -27.94
C LYS A 6 23.01 -0.10 -26.42
N PRO A 7 22.41 0.84 -25.68
CA PRO A 7 22.49 0.87 -24.23
C PRO A 7 21.91 -0.43 -23.67
N ARG A 8 22.77 -1.24 -23.03
CA ARG A 8 22.37 -2.47 -22.37
C ARG A 8 21.56 -2.11 -21.12
N SER A 9 20.34 -2.64 -21.01
CA SER A 9 19.59 -2.60 -19.75
C SER A 9 20.43 -3.26 -18.65
N MET A 10 20.55 -2.60 -17.50
CA MET A 10 21.36 -3.09 -16.37
C MET A 10 20.88 -4.49 -15.93
N THR A 11 21.84 -5.36 -15.64
CA THR A 11 21.61 -6.70 -15.08
C THR A 11 20.83 -6.59 -13.76
N ALA A 12 19.82 -7.45 -13.61
CA ALA A 12 18.97 -7.53 -12.43
C ALA A 12 19.80 -8.02 -11.23
N GLY A 13 20.29 -7.08 -10.42
CA GLY A 13 21.08 -7.39 -9.23
C GLY A 13 21.54 -6.16 -8.44
N ALA A 14 21.73 -5.02 -9.12
CA ALA A 14 22.21 -3.78 -8.48
C ALA A 14 21.08 -2.78 -8.15
N ARG A 15 19.94 -3.24 -7.63
CA ARG A 15 18.84 -2.37 -7.17
C ARG A 15 18.40 -2.62 -5.74
N ASN A 16 19.33 -2.97 -4.85
CA ASN A 16 19.14 -2.62 -3.45
C ASN A 16 19.66 -1.19 -3.25
N VAL A 17 18.90 -0.20 -3.75
CA VAL A 17 19.01 1.14 -3.21
C VAL A 17 18.55 1.00 -1.77
N LEU A 18 19.50 0.95 -0.85
CA LEU A 18 19.24 0.93 0.59
C LEU A 18 18.46 2.20 0.89
N ARG A 19 17.14 2.07 1.06
CA ARG A 19 16.32 3.20 1.50
C ARG A 19 16.48 3.27 3.00
N SER A 20 16.46 4.47 3.57
CA SER A 20 16.55 4.67 5.03
C SER A 20 15.44 3.95 5.82
N ASN A 21 14.45 3.37 5.13
CA ASN A 21 13.38 2.53 5.68
C ASN A 21 13.68 1.02 5.67
N ASP A 22 14.88 0.59 5.27
CA ASP A 22 15.24 -0.84 5.12
C ASP A 22 15.86 -1.46 6.40
N SER A 23 15.74 -0.83 7.57
CA SER A 23 16.17 -1.46 8.82
C SER A 23 15.23 -2.61 9.22
N ALA A 24 15.79 -3.77 9.56
CA ALA A 24 15.04 -4.95 10.00
C ALA A 24 14.20 -4.72 11.28
N SER A 25 14.58 -3.72 12.09
CA SER A 25 13.88 -3.28 13.29
C SER A 25 12.79 -2.21 13.03
N LEU A 26 12.71 -1.66 11.81
CA LEU A 26 11.63 -0.75 11.39
C LEU A 26 10.45 -1.58 10.90
N TRP A 27 9.79 -2.31 11.80
CA TRP A 27 8.43 -2.83 11.55
C TRP A 27 7.40 -1.68 11.57
N ASN A 28 7.74 -0.52 11.03
CA ASN A 28 6.78 0.53 10.74
C ASN A 28 6.33 0.28 9.31
N CYS A 29 5.16 -0.35 9.16
CA CYS A 29 4.42 -0.56 7.92
C CYS A 29 4.83 0.46 6.84
N THR A 30 5.80 0.11 5.99
CA THR A 30 6.42 1.11 5.10
C THR A 30 5.33 1.75 4.27
N LEU A 31 5.05 3.04 4.46
CA LEU A 31 3.92 3.69 3.78
C LEU A 31 4.16 3.73 2.28
N SER A 32 3.15 3.36 1.51
CA SER A 32 3.18 3.56 0.07
C SER A 32 3.33 5.06 -0.23
N PRO A 33 4.04 5.47 -1.31
CA PRO A 33 4.21 6.88 -1.62
C PRO A 33 2.85 7.60 -1.66
N GLY A 34 2.75 8.73 -0.98
CA GLY A 34 1.52 9.51 -0.88
C GLY A 34 0.48 8.96 0.10
N TRP A 35 0.89 8.12 1.06
CA TRP A 35 0.08 7.70 2.21
C TRP A 35 0.57 8.34 3.50
N THR A 36 -0.37 8.74 4.35
CA THR A 36 -0.10 9.05 5.76
C THR A 36 -0.36 7.82 6.64
N GLU A 37 0.12 7.86 7.89
CA GLU A 37 -0.16 6.81 8.88
C GLU A 37 -1.65 6.70 9.17
N ASP A 38 -2.34 7.83 9.29
CA ASP A 38 -3.80 7.88 9.52
C ASP A 38 -4.60 7.28 8.37
N GLU A 39 -4.19 7.54 7.12
CA GLU A 39 -4.81 6.93 5.94
C GLU A 39 -4.57 5.41 5.94
N ALA A 40 -3.36 4.95 6.27
CA ALA A 40 -3.04 3.52 6.35
C ALA A 40 -3.83 2.83 7.46
N GLU A 41 -4.02 3.47 8.60
CA GLU A 41 -4.83 2.99 9.71
C GLU A 41 -6.32 2.99 9.36
N THR A 42 -6.78 4.00 8.63
CA THR A 42 -8.15 4.04 8.09
C THR A 42 -8.39 2.92 7.09
N LEU A 43 -7.42 2.63 6.21
CA LEU A 43 -7.48 1.47 5.31
C LEU A 43 -7.55 0.16 6.10
N ARG A 44 -6.74 0.00 7.15
CA ARG A 44 -6.76 -1.18 8.02
C ARG A 44 -8.16 -1.43 8.56
N LYS A 45 -8.78 -0.41 9.17
CA LYS A 45 -10.15 -0.48 9.70
C LYS A 45 -11.18 -0.74 8.60
N ALA A 46 -11.04 -0.12 7.43
CA ALA A 46 -11.96 -0.31 6.33
C ALA A 46 -11.93 -1.73 5.76
N LEU A 47 -10.75 -2.35 5.70
CA LEU A 47 -10.58 -3.75 5.31
C LEU A 47 -11.18 -4.72 6.34
N MET A 48 -10.98 -4.45 7.62
CA MET A 48 -11.63 -5.21 8.69
C MET A 48 -13.16 -5.10 8.58
N LYS A 49 -13.69 -3.90 8.30
CA LYS A 49 -15.14 -3.64 8.21
C LYS A 49 -15.81 -4.22 6.96
N PHE A 50 -15.21 -4.05 5.78
CA PHE A 50 -15.85 -4.38 4.50
C PHE A 50 -15.34 -5.66 3.85
N GLY A 51 -14.25 -6.22 4.37
CA GLY A 51 -13.54 -7.37 3.83
C GLY A 51 -12.46 -6.98 2.84
N VAL A 52 -11.38 -7.77 2.82
CA VAL A 52 -10.25 -7.57 1.91
C VAL A 52 -10.70 -7.74 0.46
N GLY A 53 -10.34 -6.78 -0.41
CA GLY A 53 -10.72 -6.81 -1.83
C GLY A 53 -12.05 -6.15 -2.14
N ASN A 54 -12.83 -5.73 -1.13
CA ASN A 54 -14.11 -5.04 -1.32
C ASN A 54 -13.94 -3.53 -1.52
N TRP A 55 -13.19 -3.15 -2.55
CA TRP A 55 -12.76 -1.77 -2.78
C TRP A 55 -13.91 -0.81 -3.05
N ALA A 56 -14.97 -1.27 -3.71
CA ALA A 56 -16.14 -0.46 -4.02
C ALA A 56 -16.78 0.10 -2.74
N LYS A 57 -17.04 -0.76 -1.74
CA LYS A 57 -17.59 -0.34 -0.44
C LYS A 57 -16.67 0.63 0.32
N ILE A 58 -15.36 0.41 0.24
CA ILE A 58 -14.38 1.32 0.86
C ILE A 58 -14.46 2.70 0.21
N ILE A 59 -14.52 2.77 -1.12
CA ILE A 59 -14.64 4.04 -1.85
C ILE A 59 -15.99 4.72 -1.56
N GLU A 60 -17.09 3.97 -1.61
CA GLU A 60 -18.44 4.48 -1.32
C GLU A 60 -18.56 5.02 0.11
N SER A 61 -17.81 4.46 1.05
CA SER A 61 -17.77 4.97 2.44
C SER A 61 -17.11 6.35 2.58
N GLY A 62 -16.35 6.79 1.58
CA GLY A 62 -15.68 8.10 1.58
C GLY A 62 -14.51 8.24 2.56
N CYS A 63 -14.12 7.17 3.27
CA CYS A 63 -13.09 7.25 4.32
C CYS A 63 -11.66 7.47 3.79
N LEU A 64 -11.42 7.20 2.50
CA LEU A 64 -10.12 7.34 1.84
C LEU A 64 -10.24 8.13 0.52
N PRO A 65 -10.48 9.45 0.59
CA PRO A 65 -10.76 10.25 -0.59
C PRO A 65 -9.56 10.30 -1.54
N GLY A 66 -9.83 10.07 -2.83
CA GLY A 66 -8.82 10.14 -3.88
C GLY A 66 -7.81 8.98 -3.87
N LYS A 67 -7.97 7.98 -2.99
CA LYS A 67 -7.20 6.73 -3.09
C LYS A 67 -7.87 5.79 -4.10
N THR A 68 -7.07 5.30 -5.04
CA THR A 68 -7.50 4.32 -6.03
C THR A 68 -7.38 2.89 -5.52
N ASN A 69 -8.10 1.96 -6.16
CA ASN A 69 -8.00 0.52 -5.86
C ASN A 69 -6.55 0.01 -5.90
N ALA A 70 -5.77 0.47 -6.89
CA ALA A 70 -4.37 0.10 -7.02
C ALA A 70 -3.52 0.59 -5.83
N GLN A 71 -3.72 1.85 -5.40
CA GLN A 71 -3.03 2.40 -4.24
C GLN A 71 -3.42 1.68 -2.94
N MET A 72 -4.69 1.39 -2.74
CA MET A 72 -5.17 0.64 -1.57
C MET A 72 -4.61 -0.78 -1.54
N ASN A 73 -4.58 -1.47 -2.68
CA ASN A 73 -4.02 -2.82 -2.76
C ASN A 73 -2.50 -2.83 -2.51
N LEU A 74 -1.74 -1.86 -3.03
CA LEU A 74 -0.31 -1.74 -2.74
C LEU A 74 -0.07 -1.50 -1.25
N GLN A 75 -0.88 -0.65 -0.61
CA GLN A 75 -0.77 -0.42 0.83
C GLN A 75 -1.15 -1.68 1.63
N LEU A 76 -2.20 -2.41 1.23
CA LEU A 76 -2.58 -3.68 1.83
C LEU A 76 -1.43 -4.70 1.77
N GLN A 77 -0.75 -4.86 0.63
CA GLN A 77 0.37 -5.77 0.49
C GLN A 77 1.49 -5.48 1.50
N ARG A 78 1.70 -4.19 1.81
CA ARG A 78 2.68 -3.77 2.82
C ARG A 78 2.21 -4.03 4.24
N LEU A 79 0.92 -3.79 4.53
CA LEU A 79 0.33 -4.13 5.82
C LEU A 79 0.41 -5.64 6.11
N LEU A 80 0.14 -6.48 5.10
CA LEU A 80 0.24 -7.93 5.21
C LEU A 80 1.68 -8.45 5.18
N GLY A 81 2.65 -7.64 4.72
CA GLY A 81 4.02 -8.10 4.48
C GLY A 81 4.15 -9.15 3.36
N GLN A 82 3.18 -9.24 2.44
CA GLN A 82 3.20 -10.15 1.29
C GLN A 82 2.50 -9.56 0.06
N GLN A 83 2.94 -9.93 -1.14
CA GLN A 83 2.38 -9.40 -2.38
C GLN A 83 1.06 -10.05 -2.79
N SER A 84 0.89 -11.35 -2.50
CA SER A 84 -0.36 -12.04 -2.81
C SER A 84 -1.41 -11.68 -1.76
N THR A 85 -2.59 -11.25 -2.20
CA THR A 85 -3.73 -10.94 -1.31
C THR A 85 -4.92 -11.87 -1.54
N ALA A 86 -4.83 -12.75 -2.55
CA ALA A 86 -5.95 -13.58 -3.00
C ALA A 86 -6.50 -14.52 -1.92
N GLU A 87 -5.62 -15.01 -1.04
CA GLU A 87 -6.00 -15.92 0.06
C GLU A 87 -6.72 -15.24 1.22
N PHE A 88 -6.88 -13.91 1.16
CA PHE A 88 -7.66 -13.13 2.10
C PHE A 88 -8.90 -12.51 1.47
N ALA A 89 -9.14 -12.72 0.17
CA ALA A 89 -10.23 -12.07 -0.55
C ALA A 89 -11.59 -12.36 0.11
N GLY A 90 -12.33 -11.30 0.43
CA GLY A 90 -13.64 -11.35 1.09
C GLY A 90 -13.59 -11.51 2.61
N LEU A 91 -12.42 -11.76 3.21
CA LEU A 91 -12.32 -11.97 4.65
C LEU A 91 -12.22 -10.66 5.42
N HIS A 92 -12.86 -10.62 6.58
CA HIS A 92 -12.80 -9.53 7.55
C HIS A 92 -11.66 -9.78 8.52
N ILE A 93 -10.43 -9.44 8.15
CA ILE A 93 -9.23 -9.71 8.95
C ILE A 93 -8.54 -8.41 9.35
N ASP A 94 -7.75 -8.43 10.41
CA ASP A 94 -6.77 -7.39 10.69
C ASP A 94 -5.45 -7.66 9.92
N PRO A 95 -5.12 -6.86 8.89
CA PRO A 95 -3.91 -7.06 8.10
C PRO A 95 -2.61 -6.97 8.91
N LYS A 96 -2.58 -6.18 10.00
CA LYS A 96 -1.36 -6.00 10.81
C LYS A 96 -0.95 -7.28 11.54
N VAL A 97 -1.92 -8.07 12.00
CA VAL A 97 -1.68 -9.38 12.64
C VAL A 97 -0.96 -10.32 11.67
N ILE A 98 -1.41 -10.35 10.42
CA ILE A 98 -0.77 -11.14 9.36
C ILE A 98 0.63 -10.59 9.04
N GLY A 99 0.77 -9.28 8.95
CA GLY A 99 2.06 -8.62 8.72
C GLY A 99 3.10 -8.95 9.80
N GLU A 100 2.68 -9.00 11.05
CA GLU A 100 3.56 -9.32 12.18
C GLU A 100 4.00 -10.79 12.13
N ARG A 101 3.08 -11.70 11.78
CA ARG A 101 3.45 -13.09 11.50
C ARG A 101 4.42 -13.19 10.33
N ASN A 102 4.12 -12.51 9.23
CA ASN A 102 4.91 -12.56 8.01
C ASN A 102 6.30 -11.93 8.14
N SER A 103 6.52 -10.99 9.06
CA SER A 103 7.85 -10.44 9.33
C SER A 103 8.77 -11.44 10.02
N LYS A 104 8.21 -12.34 10.85
CA LYS A 104 8.93 -13.40 11.55
C LYS A 104 9.29 -14.58 10.64
N ILE A 105 8.68 -14.69 9.46
CA ILE A 105 8.99 -15.74 8.48
C ILE A 105 10.36 -15.47 7.84
N GLN A 106 11.31 -16.37 8.12
CA GLN A 106 12.66 -16.35 7.56
C GLN A 106 13.00 -17.74 7.00
N GLY A 107 13.93 -17.80 6.03
CA GLY A 107 14.40 -19.06 5.48
C GLY A 107 14.97 -18.93 4.06
N ALA A 108 15.82 -19.89 3.66
CA ALA A 108 16.50 -19.87 2.37
C ALA A 108 15.54 -19.88 1.14
N HIS A 109 14.32 -20.39 1.31
CA HIS A 109 13.30 -20.46 0.27
C HIS A 109 12.38 -19.22 0.22
N ILE A 110 12.47 -18.33 1.21
CA ILE A 110 11.63 -17.14 1.31
C ILE A 110 12.29 -16.02 0.51
N LYS A 111 11.65 -15.59 -0.57
CA LYS A 111 12.07 -14.42 -1.34
C LYS A 111 11.21 -13.21 -0.95
N ARG A 112 11.84 -12.05 -0.86
CA ARG A 112 11.18 -10.76 -0.60
C ARG A 112 11.46 -9.78 -1.72
N LYS A 113 10.48 -8.95 -2.04
CA LYS A 113 10.62 -7.80 -2.95
C LYS A 113 9.88 -6.62 -2.35
N ASN A 114 10.61 -5.51 -2.14
CA ASN A 114 10.13 -4.34 -1.40
C ASN A 114 9.61 -4.73 0.01
N ASN A 115 10.37 -5.56 0.72
CA ASN A 115 10.06 -6.09 2.06
C ASN A 115 8.84 -7.02 2.16
N CYS A 116 8.04 -7.18 1.10
CA CYS A 116 6.95 -8.15 1.04
C CYS A 116 7.42 -9.54 0.56
N ILE A 117 6.89 -10.59 1.18
CA ILE A 117 7.05 -11.98 0.70
C ILE A 117 6.45 -12.10 -0.70
N VAL A 118 7.21 -12.69 -1.62
CA VAL A 118 6.75 -12.98 -2.98
C VAL A 118 6.49 -14.47 -3.15
N ASN A 119 5.44 -14.82 -3.90
CA ASN A 119 5.22 -16.19 -4.31
C ASN A 119 6.29 -16.57 -5.35
N THR A 120 7.07 -17.60 -5.04
CA THR A 120 8.13 -18.15 -5.91
C THR A 120 7.71 -19.42 -6.62
N GLY A 121 6.53 -19.96 -6.28
CA GLY A 121 5.96 -21.15 -6.90
C GLY A 121 5.08 -20.84 -8.11
N GLY A 122 4.53 -21.91 -8.70
CA GLY A 122 3.56 -21.81 -9.79
C GLY A 122 2.26 -21.09 -9.39
N LYS A 123 1.42 -20.82 -10.40
CA LYS A 123 0.07 -20.29 -10.18
C LYS A 123 -0.71 -21.27 -9.30
N LEU A 124 -1.23 -20.79 -8.17
CA LEU A 124 -2.12 -21.59 -7.33
C LEU A 124 -3.32 -22.07 -8.12
N SER A 125 -3.68 -23.33 -7.94
CA SER A 125 -4.96 -23.84 -8.41
C SER A 125 -6.13 -23.20 -7.66
N ARG A 126 -7.32 -23.26 -8.26
CA ARG A 126 -8.55 -22.74 -7.64
C ARG A 126 -8.89 -23.45 -6.34
N GLU A 127 -8.61 -24.74 -6.25
CA GLU A 127 -8.92 -25.56 -5.08
C GLU A 127 -7.96 -25.24 -3.92
N GLU A 128 -6.65 -25.14 -4.19
CA GLU A 128 -5.68 -24.70 -3.18
C GLU A 128 -6.00 -23.30 -2.67
N LEU A 129 -6.40 -22.38 -3.56
CA LEU A 129 -6.81 -21.05 -3.15
C LEU A 129 -8.01 -21.09 -2.21
N ARG A 130 -9.04 -21.89 -2.54
CA ARG A 130 -10.22 -22.07 -1.69
C ARG A 130 -9.84 -22.62 -0.31
N GLN A 131 -8.97 -23.63 -0.26
CA GLN A 131 -8.49 -24.21 0.99
C GLN A 131 -7.72 -23.19 1.83
N ARG A 132 -6.88 -22.36 1.21
CA ARG A 132 -6.16 -21.28 1.92
C ARG A 132 -7.09 -20.20 2.44
N VAL A 133 -8.09 -19.80 1.65
CA VAL A 133 -9.11 -18.84 2.09
C VAL A 133 -9.86 -19.41 3.29
N GLN A 134 -10.32 -20.66 3.24
CA GLN A 134 -11.04 -21.30 4.34
C GLN A 134 -10.17 -21.40 5.61
N LYS A 135 -8.91 -21.82 5.47
CA LYS A 135 -7.96 -21.86 6.59
C LYS A 135 -7.71 -20.48 7.20
N ASN A 136 -7.55 -19.45 6.37
CA ASN A 136 -7.35 -18.08 6.85
C ASN A 136 -8.62 -17.53 7.50
N LYS A 137 -9.79 -17.93 7.01
CA LYS A 137 -11.08 -17.59 7.61
C LYS A 137 -11.16 -18.11 9.04
N GLU A 138 -10.90 -19.39 9.24
CA GLU A 138 -10.91 -20.02 10.57
C GLU A 138 -9.90 -19.42 11.55
N LEU A 139 -8.73 -18.99 11.06
CA LEU A 139 -7.66 -18.49 11.90
C LEU A 139 -7.73 -16.98 12.20
N TYR A 140 -8.28 -16.18 11.29
CA TYR A 140 -8.09 -14.73 11.30
C TYR A 140 -9.35 -13.91 11.06
N GLU A 141 -10.47 -14.53 10.68
CA GLU A 141 -11.70 -13.79 10.48
C GLU A 141 -12.20 -13.23 11.81
N LEU A 142 -12.45 -11.92 11.81
CA LEU A 142 -13.01 -11.21 12.95
C LEU A 142 -14.48 -11.60 13.12
N PRO A 143 -14.96 -11.73 14.38
CA PRO A 143 -16.37 -11.91 14.65
C PRO A 143 -17.22 -10.81 14.03
N GLU A 144 -18.44 -11.16 13.61
CA GLU A 144 -19.39 -10.23 13.00
C GLU A 144 -19.73 -9.03 13.88
N SER A 145 -19.78 -9.25 15.19
CA SER A 145 -19.98 -8.18 16.19
C SER A 145 -18.85 -7.15 16.14
N GLU A 146 -17.60 -7.60 16.01
CA GLU A 146 -16.43 -6.73 16.05
C GLU A 146 -16.35 -5.85 14.80
N TRP A 147 -16.40 -6.45 13.60
CA TRP A 147 -16.20 -5.68 12.39
C TRP A 147 -17.39 -4.79 12.04
N LYS A 148 -18.62 -5.13 12.46
CA LYS A 148 -19.78 -4.24 12.30
C LYS A 148 -19.64 -2.94 13.08
N HIS A 149 -19.08 -3.01 14.29
CA HIS A 149 -18.91 -1.86 15.18
C HIS A 149 -17.70 -0.99 14.84
N ILE A 150 -16.87 -1.37 13.87
CA ILE A 150 -15.78 -0.52 13.39
C ILE A 150 -16.36 0.76 12.78
N GLU A 151 -16.06 1.90 13.38
CA GLU A 151 -16.38 3.20 12.84
C GLU A 151 -15.25 3.71 11.94
N LEU A 152 -15.63 4.21 10.78
CA LEU A 152 -14.70 4.81 9.83
C LEU A 152 -14.88 6.32 9.85
N PRO A 153 -13.79 7.10 9.76
CA PRO A 153 -13.90 8.55 9.65
C PRO A 153 -14.70 8.87 8.39
N LYS A 154 -15.84 9.52 8.57
CA LYS A 154 -16.63 10.06 7.47
C LYS A 154 -16.08 11.44 7.15
N ILE A 155 -15.72 11.65 5.89
CA ILE A 155 -15.47 13.01 5.41
C ILE A 155 -16.84 13.53 5.01
N GLU A 156 -17.47 14.25 5.93
CA GLU A 156 -18.90 14.59 5.86
C GLU A 156 -19.24 15.56 4.73
N ASP A 157 -18.25 16.27 4.15
CA ASP A 157 -18.52 17.21 3.07
C ASP A 157 -17.51 17.12 1.91
N PRO A 158 -17.94 16.62 0.73
CA PRO A 158 -17.18 16.70 -0.51
C PRO A 158 -16.71 18.12 -0.86
N LEU A 159 -17.45 19.16 -0.44
CA LEU A 159 -17.05 20.57 -0.63
C LEU A 159 -15.82 20.92 0.21
N LEU A 160 -15.77 20.51 1.48
CA LEU A 160 -14.60 20.73 2.35
C LEU A 160 -13.34 20.04 1.79
N LEU A 161 -13.48 18.83 1.24
CA LEU A 161 -12.38 18.15 0.56
C LEU A 161 -11.93 18.94 -0.67
N LEU A 162 -12.86 19.38 -1.51
CA LEU A 162 -12.58 20.21 -2.69
C LEU A 162 -11.87 21.52 -2.31
N GLU A 163 -12.30 22.18 -1.25
CA GLU A 163 -11.68 23.39 -0.72
C GLU A 163 -10.27 23.13 -0.24
N SER A 164 -10.06 22.10 0.58
CA SER A 164 -8.73 21.67 1.03
C SER A 164 -7.79 21.42 -0.16
N LYS A 165 -8.27 20.73 -1.22
CA LYS A 165 -7.47 20.50 -2.43
C LYS A 165 -7.18 21.79 -3.19
N ARG A 166 -8.14 22.72 -3.28
CA ARG A 166 -7.94 24.04 -3.90
C ARG A 166 -6.92 24.88 -3.14
N GLU A 167 -6.88 24.80 -1.82
CA GLU A 167 -5.89 25.48 -0.99
C GLU A 167 -4.49 24.89 -1.16
N ALA A 168 -4.37 23.56 -1.10
CA ALA A 168 -3.12 22.87 -1.36
C ALA A 168 -2.57 23.24 -2.76
N MET A 169 -3.44 23.27 -3.78
CA MET A 169 -3.05 23.70 -5.13
C MET A 169 -2.55 25.14 -5.17
N ARG A 170 -3.22 26.07 -4.46
CA ARG A 170 -2.78 27.48 -4.35
C ARG A 170 -1.40 27.57 -3.70
N ARG A 171 -1.16 26.81 -2.64
CA ARG A 171 0.14 26.75 -1.97
C ARG A 171 1.24 26.24 -2.89
N LEU A 172 1.03 25.11 -3.56
CA LEU A 172 2.01 24.54 -4.49
C LEU A 172 2.34 25.51 -5.63
N LYS A 173 1.35 26.26 -6.16
CA LYS A 173 1.61 27.28 -7.18
C LYS A 173 2.55 28.37 -6.68
N ARG A 174 2.36 28.87 -5.44
CA ARG A 174 3.26 29.87 -4.84
C ARG A 174 4.67 29.32 -4.62
N GLU A 175 4.79 28.09 -4.14
CA GLU A 175 6.08 27.43 -3.96
C GLU A 175 6.80 27.26 -5.31
N LEU A 176 6.07 26.88 -6.36
CA LEU A 176 6.59 26.75 -7.71
C LEU A 176 7.08 28.10 -8.27
N GLU A 177 6.31 29.18 -8.11
CA GLU A 177 6.72 30.53 -8.52
C GLU A 177 8.00 30.99 -7.80
N SER A 178 8.10 30.72 -6.50
CA SER A 178 9.31 31.01 -5.72
C SER A 178 10.53 30.27 -6.26
N VAL A 179 10.39 28.97 -6.54
CA VAL A 179 11.45 28.15 -7.14
C VAL A 179 11.83 28.64 -8.54
N GLN A 180 10.85 28.96 -9.38
CA GLN A 180 11.09 29.48 -10.73
C GLN A 180 11.85 30.81 -10.70
N THR A 181 11.52 31.69 -9.75
CA THR A 181 12.23 32.97 -9.56
C THR A 181 13.68 32.74 -9.17
N LYS A 182 13.94 31.82 -8.24
CA LYS A 182 15.31 31.44 -7.84
C LYS A 182 16.11 30.88 -9.02
N ILE A 183 15.51 30.02 -9.84
CA ILE A 183 16.15 29.45 -11.03
C ILE A 183 16.48 30.55 -12.05
N LYS A 184 15.57 31.51 -12.28
CA LYS A 184 15.84 32.64 -13.19
C LYS A 184 17.03 33.47 -12.70
N LYS A 185 17.08 33.77 -11.40
CA LYS A 185 18.19 34.53 -10.81
C LYS A 185 19.54 33.83 -10.99
N LEU A 186 19.59 32.51 -10.75
CA LEU A 186 20.79 31.69 -10.97
C LEU A 186 21.21 31.58 -12.44
N ARG A 187 20.30 31.79 -13.40
CA ARG A 187 20.61 31.78 -14.84
C ARG A 187 21.05 33.15 -15.37
N SER A 188 20.81 34.21 -14.61
CA SER A 188 21.22 35.58 -14.93
C SER A 188 22.54 36.00 -14.25
N GLU A 189 23.05 35.17 -13.35
CA GLU A 189 24.41 35.22 -12.80
C GLU A 189 25.35 34.36 -13.67
#